data_AF-A0A835YSF7-F1
#
_entry.id   AF-A0A835YSF7-F1
#
_cell.length_a   1.000
_cell.length_b   1.000
_cell.length_c   1.000
_cell.angle_alpha   90.00
_cell.angle_beta   90.00
_cell.angle_gamma   90.00
#
_symmetry.space_group_name_H-M   'P 1'
#
loop_
_entity.id
_entity.type
_entity.pdbx_description
1 polymer ?
#
loop_
_entity_poly.entity_id
_entity_poly.type
_entity_poly.pdbx_seq_one_letter_code
_entity_poly.pdbx_strand_id
1 'polypeptide(L)'
;MSRSRAQGNSLDKLVQLIQDGKAVTIITGAGLSAASGIPTFRGTSSSVWAITSTAKARRQTLLRDPVKWYNEFWLRYFPENFMNCKPNAGHELAECHGRLGIFKCLQQEQSGGHRCTYAHSRPIKLQRFDAAMQAQLRHDPQKGRPAELTEAPRCPGCGAVAAPMSLLFDEDYDSHSFYRLPDIKSWLDASHALVFVGTSFTVTIT
;
A
#
# COMPACT_ATOMS: atom_id res chain seq x y z
N MET A 1 2.16 27.82 -35.59
CA MET A 1 1.55 26.49 -35.35
C MET A 1 0.43 26.65 -34.35
N SER A 2 -0.80 26.44 -34.80
CA SER A 2 -2.05 26.80 -34.13
C SER A 2 -2.34 25.90 -32.93
N ARG A 3 -2.52 26.50 -31.74
CA ARG A 3 -3.19 25.84 -30.61
C ARG A 3 -4.68 25.81 -30.92
N SER A 4 -5.16 24.66 -31.38
CA SER A 4 -6.58 24.37 -31.57
C SER A 4 -7.33 24.57 -30.24
N ARG A 5 -8.24 25.54 -30.24
CA ARG A 5 -9.10 25.94 -29.14
C ARG A 5 -10.50 25.42 -29.43
N ALA A 6 -10.73 24.13 -29.19
CA ALA A 6 -12.06 23.49 -29.09
C ALA A 6 -11.93 22.03 -28.62
N GLN A 7 -11.53 21.81 -27.37
CA GLN A 7 -11.83 20.57 -26.65
C GLN A 7 -12.29 21.00 -25.26
N GLY A 8 -13.52 20.66 -24.87
CA GLY A 8 -13.97 20.84 -23.48
C GLY A 8 -12.91 20.27 -22.52
N ASN A 9 -12.73 20.89 -21.35
CA ASN A 9 -11.73 20.49 -20.38
C ASN A 9 -11.88 18.98 -20.14
N SER A 10 -10.78 18.23 -19.98
CA SER A 10 -10.84 16.78 -19.70
C SER A 10 -11.75 16.46 -18.51
N LEU A 11 -11.90 17.41 -17.57
CA LEU A 11 -12.87 17.35 -16.49
C LEU A 11 -14.33 17.43 -16.98
N ASP A 12 -14.66 18.33 -17.90
CA ASP A 12 -16.01 18.45 -18.46
C ASP A 12 -16.38 17.16 -19.21
N LYS A 13 -15.43 16.58 -19.95
CA LYS A 13 -15.63 15.29 -20.62
C LYS A 13 -15.87 14.16 -19.61
N LEU A 14 -15.11 14.13 -18.52
CA LEU A 14 -15.30 13.17 -17.44
C LEU A 14 -16.67 13.32 -16.79
N VAL A 15 -17.08 14.56 -16.49
CA VAL A 15 -18.41 14.86 -15.93
C VAL A 15 -19.50 14.37 -16.89
N GLN A 16 -19.38 14.64 -18.19
CA GLN A 16 -20.34 14.19 -19.19
C GLN A 16 -20.43 12.66 -19.23
N LEU A 17 -19.30 11.95 -19.23
CA LEU A 17 -19.29 10.48 -19.21
C LEU A 17 -20.02 9.93 -17.98
N ILE A 18 -19.80 10.52 -16.81
CA ILE A 18 -20.48 10.13 -15.57
C ILE A 18 -21.99 10.42 -15.68
N GLN A 19 -22.38 11.59 -16.18
CA GLN A 19 -23.79 11.98 -16.38
C GLN A 19 -24.51 11.06 -17.37
N ASP A 20 -23.81 10.58 -18.39
CA ASP A 20 -24.31 9.64 -19.39
C ASP A 20 -24.36 8.18 -18.88
N GLY A 21 -24.07 7.95 -17.59
CA GLY A 21 -24.07 6.63 -16.97
C GLY A 21 -22.95 5.71 -17.46
N LYS A 22 -21.86 6.27 -18.01
CA LYS A 22 -20.71 5.47 -18.45
C LYS A 22 -19.90 4.99 -17.26
N ALA A 23 -19.42 3.76 -17.35
CA ALA A 23 -18.52 3.19 -16.35
C ALA A 23 -17.15 3.90 -16.41
N VAL A 24 -16.73 4.47 -15.28
CA VAL A 24 -15.42 5.13 -15.12
C VAL A 24 -14.66 4.40 -14.03
N THR A 25 -13.43 3.94 -14.33
CA THR A 25 -12.53 3.40 -13.32
C THR A 25 -11.48 4.44 -12.93
N ILE A 26 -11.32 4.64 -11.62
CA ILE A 26 -10.34 5.55 -11.06
C ILE A 26 -9.19 4.75 -10.45
N ILE A 27 -7.97 5.01 -10.90
CA ILE A 27 -6.75 4.34 -10.47
C ILE A 27 -5.91 5.34 -9.69
N THR A 28 -5.67 5.03 -8.43
CA THR A 28 -4.98 5.93 -7.50
C THR A 28 -3.59 5.41 -7.17
N GLY A 29 -2.66 6.34 -6.93
CA GLY A 29 -1.31 6.06 -6.43
C GLY A 29 -1.01 6.80 -5.14
N ALA A 30 0.21 6.63 -4.61
CA ALA A 30 0.65 7.23 -3.35
C ALA A 30 0.50 8.76 -3.29
N GLY A 31 0.45 9.45 -4.44
CA GLY A 31 0.22 10.89 -4.49
C GLY A 31 -1.17 11.32 -3.98
N LEU A 32 -2.18 10.44 -4.01
CA LEU A 32 -3.49 10.71 -3.40
C LEU A 32 -3.37 10.92 -1.88
N SER A 33 -2.48 10.14 -1.25
CA SER A 33 -2.27 10.13 0.20
C SER A 33 -1.29 11.22 0.67
N ALA A 34 -0.63 11.94 -0.24
CA ALA A 34 0.28 13.04 0.11
C ALA A 34 -0.42 14.14 0.93
N ALA A 35 -1.67 14.48 0.57
CA ALA A 35 -2.47 15.45 1.32
C ALA A 35 -2.91 14.95 2.71
N SER A 36 -2.75 13.66 3.00
CA SER A 36 -2.96 13.06 4.33
C SER A 36 -1.66 12.99 5.17
N GLY A 37 -0.56 13.58 4.69
CA GLY A 37 0.75 13.58 5.37
C GLY A 37 1.58 12.31 5.15
N ILE A 38 1.17 11.44 4.22
CA ILE A 38 1.89 10.20 3.87
C ILE A 38 2.91 10.53 2.76
N PRO A 39 4.23 10.33 2.97
CA PRO A 39 5.25 10.58 1.96
C PRO A 39 5.02 9.76 0.70
N THR A 40 5.32 10.37 -0.44
CA THR A 40 5.33 9.66 -1.71
C THR A 40 6.63 8.86 -1.86
N PHE A 41 6.54 7.79 -2.64
CA PHE A 41 7.70 6.95 -2.93
C PHE A 41 8.66 7.56 -3.97
N ARG A 42 8.15 8.46 -4.83
CA ARG A 42 8.89 9.16 -5.90
C ARG A 42 8.41 10.61 -6.00
N GLY A 43 9.20 11.46 -6.66
CA GLY A 43 8.82 12.82 -7.08
C GLY A 43 9.68 13.94 -6.49
N THR A 44 10.38 13.70 -5.38
CA THR A 44 11.26 14.67 -4.71
C THR A 44 12.58 14.01 -4.29
N SER A 45 13.59 14.82 -3.98
CA SER A 45 14.85 14.34 -3.39
C SER A 45 14.67 13.69 -2.01
N SER A 46 13.56 13.97 -1.33
CA SER A 46 13.17 13.38 -0.05
C SER A 46 12.26 12.15 -0.17
N SER A 47 11.86 11.76 -1.39
CA SER A 47 10.99 10.60 -1.61
C SER A 47 11.67 9.30 -1.23
N VAL A 48 10.90 8.29 -0.80
CA VAL A 48 11.43 7.02 -0.25
C VAL A 48 12.48 6.39 -1.17
N TRP A 49 12.21 6.23 -2.48
CA TRP A 49 13.16 5.62 -3.42
C TRP A 49 14.33 6.53 -3.84
N ALA A 50 14.26 7.84 -3.57
CA ALA A 50 15.41 8.71 -3.80
C ALA A 50 16.50 8.48 -2.73
N ILE A 51 16.12 7.99 -1.56
CA ILE A 51 16.98 7.82 -0.39
C ILE A 51 17.06 6.37 0.09
N THR A 52 16.50 5.42 -0.68
CA THR A 52 16.49 4.00 -0.36
C THR A 52 16.37 3.14 -1.62
N SER A 53 16.78 1.88 -1.53
CA SER A 53 16.70 0.93 -2.65
C SER A 53 15.36 0.19 -2.66
N THR A 54 14.76 0.02 -3.84
CA THR A 54 13.60 -0.85 -4.06
C THR A 54 13.88 -2.30 -3.69
N ALA A 55 15.16 -2.73 -3.67
CA ALA A 55 15.56 -4.05 -3.19
C ALA A 55 15.17 -4.29 -1.72
N LYS A 56 14.99 -3.23 -0.92
CA LYS A 56 14.48 -3.35 0.45
C LYS A 56 12.99 -3.71 0.48
N ALA A 57 12.20 -3.27 -0.49
CA ALA A 57 10.77 -3.60 -0.58
C ALA A 57 10.51 -4.89 -1.36
N ARG A 58 11.27 -5.94 -1.03
CA ARG A 58 11.09 -7.31 -1.52
C ARG A 58 10.76 -8.23 -0.36
N ARG A 59 9.83 -9.15 -0.58
CA ARG A 59 9.46 -10.26 0.30
C ARG A 59 10.70 -11.05 0.70
N GLN A 60 11.58 -11.37 -0.25
CA GLN A 60 12.82 -12.07 0.05
C GLN A 60 13.70 -11.31 1.05
N THR A 61 13.80 -9.98 0.89
CA THR A 61 14.58 -9.13 1.79
C THR A 61 13.98 -9.06 3.19
N LEU A 62 12.65 -8.97 3.28
CA LEU A 62 11.92 -9.00 4.54
C LEU A 62 12.09 -10.35 5.26
N LEU A 63 11.97 -11.47 4.54
CA LEU A 63 12.07 -12.80 5.13
C LEU A 63 13.51 -13.16 5.58
N ARG A 64 14.53 -12.54 5.00
CA ARG A 64 15.94 -12.76 5.40
C ARG A 64 16.21 -12.28 6.82
N ASP A 65 15.70 -11.11 7.20
CA ASP A 65 15.83 -10.55 8.55
C ASP A 65 14.64 -9.61 8.85
N PRO A 66 13.51 -10.16 9.33
CA PRO A 66 12.29 -9.40 9.52
C PRO A 66 12.44 -8.23 10.50
N VAL A 67 13.16 -8.44 11.61
CA VAL A 67 13.34 -7.40 12.65
C VAL A 67 14.13 -6.23 12.08
N LYS A 68 15.26 -6.52 11.42
CA LYS A 68 16.07 -5.50 10.78
C LYS A 68 15.30 -4.77 9.67
N TRP A 69 14.53 -5.50 8.87
CA TRP A 69 13.70 -4.92 7.82
C TRP A 69 12.69 -3.91 8.39
N TYR A 70 12.02 -4.25 9.48
CA TYR A 70 11.09 -3.33 10.12
C TYR A 70 11.81 -2.09 10.67
N ASN A 71 12.91 -2.25 11.39
CA ASN A 71 13.63 -1.14 12.02
C ASN A 71 14.33 -0.21 11.03
N GLU A 72 15.03 -0.75 10.03
CA GLU A 72 15.86 0.03 9.12
C GLU A 72 15.14 0.54 7.87
N PHE A 73 14.00 -0.05 7.54
CA PHE A 73 13.21 0.31 6.37
C PHE A 73 11.80 0.72 6.75
N TRP A 74 10.94 -0.20 7.19
CA TRP A 74 9.51 0.10 7.33
C TRP A 74 9.23 1.26 8.32
N LEU A 75 9.70 1.15 9.56
CA LEU A 75 9.44 2.13 10.62
C LEU A 75 10.14 3.48 10.38
N ARG A 76 11.21 3.49 9.59
CA ARG A 76 11.91 4.73 9.21
C ARG A 76 11.07 5.59 8.26
N TYR A 77 10.28 4.97 7.39
CA TYR A 77 9.47 5.66 6.39
C TYR A 77 7.97 5.72 6.74
N PHE A 78 7.51 4.82 7.62
CA PHE A 78 6.13 4.72 8.10
C PHE A 78 6.05 4.64 9.64
N PRO A 79 6.52 5.68 10.38
CA PRO A 79 6.50 5.74 11.84
C PRO A 79 5.09 5.75 12.46
N GLU A 80 5.04 5.68 13.80
CA GLU A 80 3.82 5.60 14.63
C GLU A 80 2.72 6.62 14.25
N ASN A 81 3.11 7.85 13.89
CA ASN A 81 2.18 8.93 13.54
C ASN A 81 1.34 8.64 12.29
N PHE A 82 1.75 7.71 11.42
CA PHE A 82 0.98 7.33 10.24
C PHE A 82 -0.32 6.63 10.57
N MET A 83 -0.38 5.96 11.72
CA MET A 83 -1.63 5.35 12.21
C MET A 83 -2.67 6.41 12.59
N ASN A 84 -2.26 7.67 12.75
CA ASN A 84 -3.12 8.81 13.03
C ASN A 84 -3.48 9.60 11.76
N CYS A 85 -2.91 9.27 10.60
CA CYS A 85 -3.28 9.90 9.33
C CYS A 85 -4.75 9.61 9.01
N LYS A 86 -5.50 10.64 8.63
CA LYS A 86 -6.90 10.51 8.26
C LYS A 86 -7.06 10.50 6.73
N PRO A 87 -8.05 9.74 6.20
CA PRO A 87 -8.43 9.86 4.80
C PRO A 87 -8.74 11.33 4.45
N ASN A 88 -8.26 11.78 3.29
CA ASN A 88 -8.71 13.04 2.69
C ASN A 88 -9.88 12.78 1.72
N ALA A 89 -10.53 13.84 1.23
CA ALA A 89 -11.70 13.73 0.35
C ALA A 89 -11.48 12.84 -0.89
N GLY A 90 -10.25 12.72 -1.38
CA GLY A 90 -9.94 11.84 -2.52
C GLY A 90 -10.03 10.35 -2.21
N HIS A 91 -10.00 9.94 -0.94
CA HIS A 91 -10.11 8.54 -0.50
C HIS A 91 -11.56 8.04 -0.39
N GLU A 92 -12.55 8.90 -0.66
CA GLU A 92 -13.92 8.45 -0.91
C GLU A 92 -14.01 7.62 -2.22
N LEU A 93 -12.97 7.68 -3.05
CA LEU A 93 -12.80 6.91 -4.28
C LEU A 93 -11.98 5.63 -4.00
N ALA A 94 -12.34 4.51 -4.62
CA ALA A 94 -11.83 3.17 -4.30
C ALA A 94 -10.29 3.04 -4.42
N GLU A 95 -9.68 2.29 -3.48
CA GLU A 95 -8.23 2.08 -3.35
C GLU A 95 -7.82 0.69 -3.87
N CYS A 96 -6.80 0.62 -4.73
CA CYS A 96 -6.34 -0.62 -5.36
C CYS A 96 -4.96 -1.12 -4.91
N HIS A 97 -4.23 -0.41 -4.03
CA HIS A 97 -2.82 -0.69 -3.73
C HIS A 97 -2.51 -0.92 -2.24
N GLY A 98 -3.36 -1.71 -1.58
CA GLY A 98 -3.17 -2.02 -0.17
C GLY A 98 -3.80 -1.01 0.77
N ARG A 99 -3.64 -1.20 2.08
CA ARG A 99 -4.07 -0.23 3.10
C ARG A 99 -3.04 -0.21 4.21
N LEU A 100 -2.55 0.97 4.57
CA LEU A 100 -1.69 1.13 5.74
C LEU A 100 -2.46 0.74 7.00
N GLY A 101 -1.80 0.02 7.91
CA GLY A 101 -2.43 -0.52 9.12
C GLY A 101 -3.14 -1.87 8.93
N ILE A 102 -3.21 -2.39 7.71
CA ILE A 102 -3.59 -3.77 7.42
C ILE A 102 -2.33 -4.56 7.05
N PHE A 103 -2.30 -5.84 7.42
CA PHE A 103 -1.17 -6.72 7.20
C PHE A 103 -1.62 -8.01 6.50
N LYS A 104 -0.65 -8.74 5.97
CA LYS A 104 -0.81 -10.03 5.31
C LYS A 104 0.17 -11.05 5.87
N CYS A 105 -0.22 -12.31 5.88
CA CYS A 105 0.66 -13.39 6.31
C CYS A 105 1.60 -13.79 5.16
N LEU A 106 2.90 -13.86 5.44
CA LEU A 106 3.89 -14.33 4.48
C LEU A 106 4.26 -15.79 4.71
N GLN A 107 3.32 -16.63 5.13
CA GLN A 107 3.54 -18.08 5.12
C GLN A 107 3.95 -18.47 3.69
N GLN A 108 5.14 -19.04 3.52
CA GLN A 108 5.46 -19.79 2.31
C GLN A 108 4.76 -21.13 2.46
N GLU A 109 4.01 -21.55 1.44
CA GLU A 109 3.41 -22.88 1.43
C GLU A 109 4.51 -23.91 1.72
N GLN A 110 4.57 -24.46 2.93
CA GLN A 110 5.40 -25.61 3.22
C GLN A 110 4.72 -26.55 4.20
N SER A 111 4.55 -27.78 3.72
CA SER A 111 4.74 -29.01 4.49
C SER A 111 3.89 -29.14 5.76
N GLY A 112 2.58 -29.42 5.62
CA GLY A 112 1.77 -29.74 6.80
C GLY A 112 0.24 -29.67 6.66
N GLY A 113 -0.29 -29.29 5.48
CA GLY A 113 -1.69 -29.55 5.12
C GLY A 113 -2.75 -28.54 5.59
N HIS A 114 -2.41 -27.45 6.28
CA HIS A 114 -3.37 -26.38 6.60
C HIS A 114 -3.02 -25.05 5.94
N ARG A 115 -3.91 -24.58 5.06
CA ARG A 115 -3.83 -23.28 4.38
C ARG A 115 -4.28 -22.18 5.35
N CYS A 116 -3.34 -21.36 5.81
CA CYS A 116 -3.69 -20.22 6.66
C CYS A 116 -4.57 -19.23 5.87
N THR A 117 -5.77 -18.93 6.37
CA THR A 117 -6.68 -17.97 5.71
C THR A 117 -6.05 -16.58 5.60
N TYR A 118 -5.18 -16.21 6.54
CA TYR A 118 -4.46 -14.93 6.49
C TYR A 118 -3.38 -14.84 5.40
N ALA A 119 -2.97 -15.97 4.84
CA ALA A 119 -1.99 -16.04 3.76
C ALA A 119 -2.64 -15.90 2.37
N HIS A 120 -3.97 -15.75 2.30
CA HIS A 120 -4.66 -15.68 1.00
C HIS A 120 -5.92 -14.82 1.04
N SER A 121 -6.90 -15.16 1.89
CA SER A 121 -8.26 -14.63 1.79
C SER A 121 -8.64 -13.64 2.89
N ARG A 122 -7.86 -13.55 3.96
CA ARG A 122 -8.17 -12.70 5.11
C ARG A 122 -7.04 -11.73 5.42
N PRO A 123 -7.25 -10.41 5.32
CA PRO A 123 -6.26 -9.46 5.83
C PRO A 123 -6.15 -9.56 7.36
N ILE A 124 -4.95 -9.37 7.87
CA ILE A 124 -4.68 -9.18 9.30
C ILE A 124 -4.98 -7.72 9.62
N LYS A 125 -6.11 -7.47 10.28
CA LYS A 125 -6.39 -6.17 10.91
C LYS A 125 -5.64 -6.14 12.24
N LEU A 126 -4.42 -5.63 12.24
CA LEU A 126 -3.73 -5.28 13.48
C LEU A 126 -4.43 -4.02 14.03
N GLN A 127 -5.57 -4.21 14.72
CA GLN A 127 -6.33 -3.10 15.32
C GLN A 127 -5.46 -2.24 16.24
N ARG A 128 -4.39 -2.82 16.76
CA ARG A 128 -3.23 -2.14 17.29
C ARG A 128 -2.05 -3.02 16.91
N PHE A 129 -0.93 -2.43 16.54
CA PHE A 129 0.37 -2.98 16.95
C PHE A 129 0.15 -3.56 18.37
N ASP A 130 0.46 -4.82 18.64
CA ASP A 130 0.17 -5.36 19.97
C ASP A 130 0.75 -4.43 21.05
N ALA A 131 0.19 -4.44 22.27
CA ALA A 131 0.67 -3.52 23.30
C ALA A 131 2.21 -3.63 23.50
N ALA A 132 2.80 -4.78 23.14
CA ALA A 132 4.24 -5.03 23.07
C ALA A 132 4.94 -4.24 21.94
N MET A 133 4.47 -4.30 20.70
CA MET A 133 5.02 -3.53 19.58
C MET A 133 4.69 -2.05 19.72
N GLN A 134 3.52 -1.65 20.24
CA GLN A 134 3.28 -0.26 20.65
C GLN A 134 4.20 0.16 21.78
N ALA A 135 4.45 -0.69 22.79
CA ALA A 135 5.42 -0.37 23.85
C ALA A 135 6.86 -0.28 23.32
N GLN A 136 7.22 -1.06 22.30
CA GLN A 136 8.49 -0.96 21.59
C GLN A 136 8.54 0.26 20.67
N LEU A 137 7.40 0.76 20.18
CA LEU A 137 7.31 1.95 19.33
C LEU A 137 7.07 3.25 20.08
N ARG A 138 6.66 3.19 21.36
CA ARG A 138 6.37 4.35 22.21
C ARG A 138 7.59 5.28 22.19
N HIS A 139 7.43 6.39 21.51
CA HIS A 139 8.40 7.47 21.51
C HIS A 139 8.49 8.05 22.93
N ASP A 140 9.67 7.96 23.55
CA ASP A 140 10.05 8.89 24.62
C ASP A 140 10.46 10.20 23.93
N PRO A 141 9.66 11.28 24.03
CA PRO A 141 9.97 12.56 23.40
C PRO A 141 11.31 13.15 23.82
N GLN A 142 11.91 12.66 24.90
CA GLN A 142 13.18 13.14 25.44
C GLN A 142 14.41 12.34 24.95
N LYS A 143 14.25 11.18 24.28
CA LYS A 143 15.40 10.28 24.01
C LYS A 143 15.88 10.14 22.57
N GLY A 144 15.16 10.64 21.57
CA GLY A 144 15.57 10.49 20.17
C GLY A 144 15.51 9.03 19.67
N ARG A 145 15.22 8.89 18.37
CA ARG A 145 14.82 7.68 17.61
C ARG A 145 13.73 6.80 18.28
N PRO A 146 12.75 6.29 17.51
CA PRO A 146 11.83 5.26 18.03
C PRO A 146 12.61 4.06 18.56
N ALA A 147 12.14 3.43 19.64
CA ALA A 147 12.74 2.19 20.09
C ALA A 147 12.63 1.11 18.99
N GLU A 148 13.71 0.34 18.85
CA GLU A 148 13.80 -0.70 17.83
C GLU A 148 12.96 -1.90 18.25
N LEU A 149 12.26 -2.50 17.29
CA LEU A 149 11.58 -3.77 17.50
C LEU A 149 12.62 -4.83 17.87
N THR A 150 12.27 -5.65 18.87
CA THR A 150 13.05 -6.85 19.20
C THR A 150 12.50 -8.08 18.48
N GLU A 151 11.24 -8.04 18.06
CA GLU A 151 10.56 -9.11 17.33
C GLU A 151 9.70 -8.53 16.20
N ALA A 152 9.59 -9.27 15.10
CA ALA A 152 8.75 -8.88 13.97
C ALA A 152 7.30 -9.33 14.17
N PRO A 153 6.31 -8.55 13.66
CA PRO A 153 4.90 -8.94 13.63
C PRO A 153 4.69 -10.36 13.12
N ARG A 154 3.84 -11.11 13.83
CA ARG A 154 3.49 -12.49 13.48
C ARG A 154 2.02 -12.62 13.12
N CYS A 155 1.73 -13.57 12.24
CA CYS A 155 0.37 -13.95 11.88
C CYS A 155 -0.32 -14.63 13.08
N PRO A 156 -1.51 -14.18 13.48
CA PRO A 156 -2.24 -14.80 14.59
C PRO A 156 -2.76 -16.21 14.29
N GLY A 157 -2.81 -16.59 13.00
CA GLY A 157 -3.28 -17.91 12.58
C GLY A 157 -2.19 -18.98 12.58
N CYS A 158 -0.94 -18.64 12.21
CA CYS A 158 0.11 -19.63 12.00
C CYS A 158 1.50 -19.23 12.52
N GLY A 159 1.67 -18.06 13.13
CA GLY A 159 2.95 -17.59 13.66
C GLY A 159 3.99 -17.19 12.59
N ALA A 160 3.70 -17.33 11.30
CA ALA A 160 4.57 -16.84 10.23
C ALA A 160 4.72 -15.31 10.29
N VAL A 161 5.74 -14.75 9.65
CA VAL A 161 5.95 -13.31 9.59
C VAL A 161 4.72 -12.64 8.94
N ALA A 162 4.20 -11.60 9.59
CA ALA A 162 3.22 -10.71 9.00
C ALA A 162 3.95 -9.53 8.36
N ALA A 163 3.51 -9.12 7.18
CA ALA A 163 4.02 -7.93 6.49
C ALA A 163 2.89 -6.93 6.28
N PRO A 164 3.19 -5.63 6.12
CA PRO A 164 2.19 -4.65 5.74
C PRO A 164 1.48 -5.09 4.45
N MET A 165 0.19 -4.77 4.31
CA MET A 165 -0.61 -5.11 3.13
C MET A 165 -0.28 -4.18 1.95
N SER A 166 1.00 -3.95 1.68
CA SER A 166 1.51 -3.40 0.43
C SER A 166 1.94 -4.53 -0.48
N LEU A 167 1.85 -4.35 -1.80
CA LEU A 167 2.49 -5.29 -2.73
C LEU A 167 4.00 -5.02 -2.77
N LEU A 168 4.82 -6.02 -2.46
CA LEU A 168 6.27 -5.94 -2.55
C LEU A 168 6.72 -6.20 -4.00
N PHE A 169 7.93 -5.77 -4.37
CA PHE A 169 8.43 -5.79 -5.77
C PHE A 169 8.64 -7.19 -6.37
N ASP A 170 8.56 -8.23 -5.54
CA ASP A 170 8.68 -9.65 -5.90
C ASP A 170 7.40 -10.43 -5.54
N GLU A 171 6.26 -9.74 -5.51
CA GLU A 171 4.94 -10.31 -5.32
C GLU A 171 3.99 -9.89 -6.45
N ASP A 172 3.02 -10.76 -6.71
CA ASP A 172 1.99 -10.57 -7.74
C ASP A 172 0.63 -10.21 -7.12
N TYR A 173 -0.24 -9.54 -7.88
CA TYR A 173 -1.58 -9.15 -7.38
C TYR A 173 -2.51 -10.33 -7.12
N ASP A 174 -2.20 -11.51 -7.65
CA ASP A 174 -2.94 -12.75 -7.38
C ASP A 174 -2.44 -13.49 -6.13
N SER A 175 -1.32 -13.05 -5.54
CA SER A 175 -0.74 -13.65 -4.32
C SER A 175 -1.73 -13.70 -3.16
N HIS A 176 -2.68 -12.76 -3.11
CA HIS A 176 -3.75 -12.74 -2.12
C HIS A 176 -5.06 -12.24 -2.74
N SER A 177 -6.17 -12.94 -2.48
CA SER A 177 -7.47 -12.61 -3.10
C SER A 177 -8.02 -11.25 -2.67
N PHE A 178 -7.58 -10.71 -1.53
CA PHE A 178 -7.99 -9.38 -1.09
C PHE A 178 -7.36 -8.23 -1.89
N TYR A 179 -6.42 -8.50 -2.80
CA TYR A 179 -5.99 -7.55 -3.82
C TYR A 179 -6.97 -7.45 -4.99
N ARG A 180 -7.93 -8.39 -5.09
CA ARG A 180 -9.07 -8.33 -6.01
C ARG A 180 -8.70 -8.15 -7.48
N LEU A 181 -7.59 -8.77 -7.91
CA LEU A 181 -7.16 -8.74 -9.31
C LEU A 181 -8.26 -9.13 -10.31
N PRO A 182 -9.09 -10.17 -10.08
CA PRO A 182 -10.17 -10.50 -11.01
C PRO A 182 -11.18 -9.37 -11.19
N ASP A 183 -11.53 -8.69 -10.09
CA ASP A 183 -12.48 -7.58 -10.14
C ASP A 183 -11.86 -6.36 -10.81
N ILE A 184 -10.58 -6.06 -10.53
CA ILE A 184 -9.84 -4.99 -11.19
C ILE A 184 -9.82 -5.22 -12.70
N LYS A 185 -9.51 -6.44 -13.17
CA LYS A 185 -9.55 -6.79 -14.59
C LYS A 185 -10.95 -6.56 -15.18
N SER A 186 -11.99 -7.06 -14.51
CA SER A 186 -13.38 -6.86 -14.95
C SER A 186 -13.77 -5.38 -15.01
N TRP A 187 -13.34 -4.55 -14.06
CA TRP A 187 -13.61 -3.12 -14.08
C TRP A 187 -12.87 -2.41 -15.20
N LEU A 188 -11.62 -2.75 -15.44
CA LEU A 188 -10.83 -2.21 -16.55
C LEU A 188 -11.49 -2.54 -17.90
N ASP A 189 -11.92 -3.79 -18.10
CA ASP A 189 -12.56 -4.24 -19.33
C ASP A 189 -13.93 -3.57 -19.56
N ALA A 190 -14.68 -3.31 -18.49
CA ALA A 190 -16.00 -2.66 -18.56
C ALA A 190 -15.92 -1.13 -18.64
N SER A 191 -14.74 -0.52 -18.49
CA SER A 191 -14.60 0.93 -18.39
C SER A 191 -14.65 1.64 -19.73
N HIS A 192 -15.44 2.71 -19.77
CA HIS A 192 -15.47 3.64 -20.90
C HIS A 192 -14.38 4.71 -20.77
N ALA A 193 -13.92 4.98 -19.54
CA ALA A 193 -12.80 5.86 -19.27
C ALA A 193 -12.00 5.42 -18.04
N LEU A 194 -10.70 5.72 -18.07
CA LEU A 194 -9.78 5.53 -16.96
C LEU A 194 -9.31 6.91 -16.47
N VAL A 195 -9.38 7.13 -15.16
CA VAL A 195 -8.88 8.34 -14.50
C VAL A 195 -7.74 7.96 -13.59
N PHE A 196 -6.58 8.59 -13.77
CA PHE A 196 -5.40 8.31 -12.96
C PHE A 196 -5.12 9.47 -12.01
N VAL A 197 -5.03 9.19 -10.71
CA VAL A 197 -4.86 10.22 -9.67
C VAL A 197 -3.64 9.90 -8.82
N GLY A 198 -2.68 10.84 -8.79
CA GLY A 198 -1.53 10.72 -7.88
C GLY A 198 -0.62 9.52 -8.14
N THR A 199 -0.55 9.03 -9.39
CA THR A 199 0.35 7.94 -9.80
C THR A 199 1.42 8.45 -10.76
N SER A 200 2.60 7.82 -10.71
CA SER A 200 3.75 8.15 -11.57
C SER A 200 3.88 7.23 -12.79
N PHE A 201 3.09 6.16 -12.87
CA PHE A 201 3.17 5.12 -13.91
C PHE A 201 4.54 4.41 -14.04
N THR A 202 5.35 4.46 -12.98
CA THR A 202 6.70 3.87 -12.98
C THR A 202 6.75 2.44 -12.43
N VAL A 203 5.63 1.93 -11.93
CA VAL A 203 5.49 0.56 -11.44
C VAL A 203 4.43 -0.12 -12.30
N THR A 204 4.82 -1.21 -12.94
CA THR A 204 3.92 -2.04 -13.74
C THR A 204 3.04 -2.89 -12.82
N ILE A 205 1.82 -3.17 -13.26
CA ILE A 205 1.01 -4.24 -12.69
C ILE A 205 1.62 -5.54 -13.23
N THR A 206 2.35 -6.28 -12.40
CA THR A 206 2.84 -7.63 -12.71
C THR A 206 1.86 -8.67 -12.17
#